data_AF-A0A820L5N9-F1
#
_entry.id   AF-A0A820L5N9-F1
#
_cell.length_a   1.000
_cell.length_b   1.000
_cell.length_c   1.000
_cell.angle_alpha   90.00
_cell.angle_beta   90.00
_cell.angle_gamma   90.00
#
_symmetry.space_group_name_H-M   'P 1'
#
loop_
_entity.id
_entity.type
_entity.pdbx_description
1 polymer ?
#
loop_
_entity_poly.entity_id
_entity_poly.type
_entity_poly.pdbx_seq_one_letter_code
_entity_poly.pdbx_strand_id
1 'polypeptide(L)'
;MTDHITEANVSSFKQLLIHQSLIDELSGCLIEIATNGKYLQDIHINAVDSMIKAINQLSRRRLDIQNNPLSEPLLDATVQCVCSPFFVNMFKQITELSELNDAQELLLNTCTDYIVCYEGNRRHEIFSIVRTILLKPFTQWLQQHALSFRQWNRITKNSFDKLGGIIFDFGSHNEKIIGKEMYDDCCKIIDSYILILSTLSNNINTMDESTIDLIGICMFHLYALTLEQSLLDYIKSQQLSSILLRLIDIDNEEAQFNAYRILASIMTEQDIKMLANPSKIANVFIKFLTDVIDNARKIRRLRNLLRCLKSLVQHDQIKEELTKQSILPHLCRCATETKFDPVQEQQPTLEILLALTFHNQAAILLKENSQFISHLHILINSSPEQGLRRAAEGLIWKLEKEETATANYSHRDTDLCHRICDRLVNDNFRVWLDRDQIHGSTMVAMADAIENAEFVFVCMSDAYKQSAYCQSEAHYAYERQCHLIPIVMKQNYRPDGWLGIMVSGKIYVDFPKLGFDQAYLKLKNEIDRHRMNLNLSIRTQEQHRYESSTTVTSERTIETITNQPHEQPTTTKYVTYATNCQTASKR
;
A
#
# COMPACT_ATOMS: atom_id res chain seq x y z
N MET A 1 -11.73 33.98 14.26
CA MET A 1 -12.05 34.03 12.81
C MET A 1 -12.08 32.65 12.13
N THR A 2 -11.88 31.55 12.85
CA THR A 2 -11.71 30.19 12.30
C THR A 2 -12.98 29.52 11.75
N ASP A 3 -14.18 30.01 12.12
CA ASP A 3 -15.47 29.43 11.69
C ASP A 3 -16.28 30.33 10.74
N HIS A 4 -15.67 31.39 10.19
CA HIS A 4 -16.42 32.44 9.50
C HIS A 4 -16.26 32.50 7.98
N ILE A 5 -15.36 31.75 7.34
CA ILE A 5 -15.24 31.74 5.87
C ILE A 5 -16.02 30.55 5.29
N THR A 6 -17.21 30.80 4.78
CA THR A 6 -18.08 29.82 4.10
C THR A 6 -18.16 30.15 2.61
N GLU A 7 -18.58 29.22 1.75
CA GLU A 7 -18.74 29.50 0.31
C GLU A 7 -19.56 30.77 0.04
N ALA A 8 -20.53 31.07 0.89
CA ALA A 8 -21.40 32.23 0.79
C ALA A 8 -20.67 33.59 0.94
N ASN A 9 -19.49 33.64 1.58
CA ASN A 9 -18.78 34.89 1.82
C ASN A 9 -17.34 34.94 1.27
N VAL A 10 -16.88 33.87 0.60
CA VAL A 10 -15.56 33.82 -0.04
C VAL A 10 -15.36 34.98 -1.00
N SER A 11 -16.35 35.31 -1.83
CA SER A 11 -16.23 36.38 -2.82
C SER A 11 -15.98 37.74 -2.15
N SER A 12 -16.70 38.05 -1.08
CA SER A 12 -16.55 39.30 -0.34
C SER A 12 -15.18 39.38 0.35
N PHE A 13 -14.75 38.30 0.99
CA PHE A 13 -13.42 38.25 1.60
C PHE A 13 -12.30 38.27 0.56
N LYS A 14 -12.49 37.67 -0.62
CA LYS A 14 -11.54 37.74 -1.74
C LYS A 14 -11.35 39.17 -2.22
N GLN A 15 -12.44 39.93 -2.39
CA GLN A 15 -12.36 41.34 -2.76
C GLN A 15 -11.64 42.20 -1.71
N LEU A 16 -11.80 41.88 -0.43
CA LEU A 16 -11.18 42.64 0.66
C LEU A 16 -9.70 42.27 0.88
N LEU A 17 -9.40 40.97 0.96
CA LEU A 17 -8.10 40.46 1.39
C LEU A 17 -7.12 40.27 0.23
N ILE A 18 -7.61 40.08 -0.99
CA ILE A 18 -6.79 39.97 -2.21
C ILE A 18 -6.90 41.28 -3.00
N HIS A 19 -6.65 42.39 -2.30
CA HIS A 19 -6.63 43.73 -2.87
C HIS A 19 -5.18 44.20 -3.05
N GLN A 20 -4.86 44.79 -4.21
CA GLN A 20 -3.50 45.18 -4.60
C GLN A 20 -2.77 45.95 -3.50
N SER A 21 -3.38 47.02 -2.96
CA SER A 21 -2.73 47.87 -1.95
C SER A 21 -2.36 47.11 -0.66
N LEU A 22 -3.23 46.21 -0.21
CA LEU A 22 -3.00 45.43 1.00
C LEU A 22 -1.90 44.39 0.74
N ILE A 23 -1.95 43.71 -0.40
CA ILE A 23 -0.91 42.75 -0.76
C ILE A 23 0.44 43.43 -0.90
N ASP A 24 0.52 44.59 -1.54
CA ASP A 24 1.77 45.34 -1.69
C ASP A 24 2.37 45.75 -0.35
N GLU A 25 1.54 46.21 0.60
CA GLU A 25 1.99 46.62 1.92
C GLU A 25 2.49 45.43 2.76
N LEU A 26 1.75 44.32 2.77
CA LEU A 26 2.16 43.08 3.45
C LEU A 26 3.44 42.51 2.82
N SER A 27 3.52 42.48 1.49
CA SER A 27 4.69 41.98 0.76
C SER A 27 5.90 42.86 1.04
N GLY A 28 5.74 44.19 1.03
CA GLY A 28 6.79 45.14 1.37
C GLY A 28 7.34 44.92 2.77
N CYS A 29 6.46 44.70 3.76
CA CYS A 29 6.88 44.40 5.14
C CYS A 29 7.72 43.11 5.21
N LEU A 30 7.28 42.02 4.57
CA LEU A 30 8.02 40.75 4.52
C LEU A 30 9.36 40.88 3.78
N ILE A 31 9.41 41.65 2.69
CA ILE A 31 10.65 41.91 1.94
C ILE A 31 11.64 42.68 2.80
N GLU A 32 11.18 43.68 3.57
CA GLU A 32 12.05 44.40 4.50
C GLU A 32 12.59 43.46 5.58
N ILE A 33 11.74 42.66 6.23
CA ILE A 33 12.21 41.62 7.18
C ILE A 33 13.27 40.73 6.54
N ALA A 34 13.03 40.24 5.33
CA ALA A 34 13.93 39.33 4.64
C ALA A 34 15.28 39.97 4.30
N THR A 35 15.29 41.25 3.93
CA THR A 35 16.47 41.93 3.36
C THR A 35 17.32 42.59 4.44
N ASN A 36 16.70 43.20 5.45
CA ASN A 36 17.39 44.01 6.45
C ASN A 36 16.99 43.69 7.90
N GLY A 37 16.10 42.72 8.14
CA GLY A 37 15.67 42.35 9.49
C GLY A 37 14.85 43.43 10.18
N LYS A 38 14.35 44.42 9.44
CA LYS A 38 13.44 45.45 9.97
C LYS A 38 12.18 44.76 10.48
N TYR A 39 11.63 45.27 11.58
CA TYR A 39 10.45 44.74 12.29
C TYR A 39 10.63 43.46 13.10
N LEU A 40 11.81 42.85 13.17
CA LEU A 40 12.04 41.67 14.03
C LEU A 40 11.81 41.91 15.54
N GLN A 41 11.73 43.18 15.95
CA GLN A 41 11.46 43.61 17.32
C GLN A 41 10.24 44.55 17.41
N ASP A 42 9.43 44.65 16.35
CA ASP A 42 8.27 45.53 16.31
C ASP A 42 7.02 44.83 16.86
N ILE A 43 6.40 45.42 17.88
CA ILE A 43 5.20 44.91 18.55
C ILE A 43 3.95 44.94 17.65
N HIS A 44 3.96 45.74 16.58
CA HIS A 44 2.83 45.87 15.66
C HIS A 44 2.84 44.80 14.57
N ILE A 45 3.88 43.96 14.49
CA ILE A 45 3.98 42.89 13.50
C ILE A 45 2.84 41.85 13.63
N ASN A 46 2.21 41.76 14.80
CA ASN A 46 1.02 40.95 15.03
C ASN A 46 -0.16 41.28 14.11
N ALA A 47 -0.28 42.53 13.65
CA ALA A 47 -1.29 42.91 12.67
C ALA A 47 -1.00 42.28 11.30
N VAL A 48 0.26 42.33 10.87
CA VAL A 48 0.73 41.68 9.63
C VAL A 48 0.51 40.17 9.70
N ASP A 49 0.89 39.56 10.83
CA ASP A 49 0.66 38.14 11.10
C ASP A 49 -0.82 37.74 11.00
N SER A 50 -1.71 38.49 11.65
CA SER A 50 -3.15 38.24 11.62
C SER A 50 -3.73 38.35 10.21
N MET A 51 -3.28 39.32 9.42
CA MET A 51 -3.72 39.52 8.04
C MET A 51 -3.24 38.38 7.12
N ILE A 52 -1.99 37.96 7.23
CA ILE A 52 -1.47 36.83 6.45
C ILE A 52 -2.17 35.53 6.86
N LYS A 53 -2.43 35.30 8.16
CA LYS A 53 -3.25 34.17 8.63
C LYS A 53 -4.65 34.17 7.99
N ALA A 54 -5.30 35.33 7.88
CA ALA A 54 -6.60 35.46 7.22
C ALA A 54 -6.53 35.17 5.71
N ILE A 55 -5.51 35.69 5.02
CA ILE A 55 -5.28 35.39 3.60
C ILE A 55 -5.00 33.90 3.40
N ASN A 56 -4.16 33.28 4.24
CA ASN A 56 -3.87 31.85 4.17
C ASN A 56 -5.15 31.02 4.35
N GLN A 57 -5.98 31.36 5.33
CA GLN A 57 -7.26 30.68 5.53
C GLN A 57 -8.21 30.84 4.34
N LEU A 58 -8.23 32.03 3.72
CA LEU A 58 -9.01 32.28 2.52
C LEU A 58 -8.48 31.49 1.31
N SER A 59 -7.17 31.45 1.11
CA SER A 59 -6.52 30.85 -0.07
C SER A 59 -6.41 29.33 0.01
N ARG A 60 -6.47 28.75 1.21
CA ARG A 60 -6.28 27.31 1.44
C ARG A 60 -7.17 26.47 0.52
N ARG A 61 -6.54 25.69 -0.38
CA ARG A 61 -7.18 24.78 -1.35
C ARG A 61 -8.09 25.46 -2.37
N ARG A 62 -7.91 26.77 -2.59
CA ARG A 62 -8.62 27.55 -3.61
C ARG A 62 -7.64 28.00 -4.67
N LEU A 63 -7.50 27.18 -5.72
CA LEU A 63 -6.54 27.43 -6.81
C LEU A 63 -6.85 28.74 -7.55
N ASP A 64 -8.11 29.18 -7.60
CA ASP A 64 -8.50 30.47 -8.18
C ASP A 64 -8.01 31.69 -7.39
N ILE A 65 -7.64 31.49 -6.12
CA ILE A 65 -7.02 32.50 -5.26
C ILE A 65 -5.51 32.32 -5.27
N GLN A 66 -5.00 31.10 -5.11
CA GLN A 66 -3.55 30.83 -5.08
C GLN A 66 -2.87 31.11 -6.41
N ASN A 67 -3.56 30.93 -7.54
CA ASN A 67 -3.08 31.27 -8.88
C ASN A 67 -3.47 32.68 -9.32
N ASN A 68 -4.04 33.50 -8.42
CA ASN A 68 -4.34 34.89 -8.74
C ASN A 68 -3.02 35.68 -8.84
N PRO A 69 -2.76 36.39 -9.95
CA PRO A 69 -1.57 37.23 -10.08
C PRO A 69 -1.40 38.24 -8.93
N LEU A 70 -2.51 38.74 -8.36
CA LEU A 70 -2.48 39.65 -7.22
C LEU A 70 -1.94 39.00 -5.94
N SER A 71 -1.92 37.68 -5.84
CA SER A 71 -1.42 36.94 -4.67
C SER A 71 0.04 36.54 -4.79
N GLU A 72 0.63 36.61 -5.99
CA GLU A 72 2.02 36.24 -6.25
C GLU A 72 3.03 37.09 -5.46
N PRO A 73 2.90 38.43 -5.35
CA PRO A 73 3.86 39.23 -4.60
C PRO A 73 3.99 38.81 -3.13
N LEU A 74 2.86 38.48 -2.49
CA LEU A 74 2.86 38.02 -1.10
C LEU A 74 3.53 36.66 -0.97
N LEU A 75 3.30 35.76 -1.93
CA LEU A 75 3.93 34.45 -1.96
C LEU A 75 5.45 34.57 -2.12
N ASP A 76 5.91 35.36 -3.08
CA ASP A 76 7.33 35.60 -3.32
C ASP A 76 8.01 36.23 -2.10
N ALA A 77 7.37 37.24 -1.49
CA ALA A 77 7.85 37.88 -0.28
C ALA A 77 7.91 36.90 0.90
N THR A 78 6.92 36.02 1.05
CA THR A 78 6.90 34.98 2.09
C THR A 78 8.04 33.98 1.91
N VAL A 79 8.27 33.51 0.67
CA VAL A 79 9.36 32.59 0.34
C VAL A 79 10.72 33.26 0.59
N GLN A 80 10.89 34.50 0.16
CA GLN A 80 12.10 35.28 0.40
C GLN A 80 12.37 35.44 1.90
N CYS A 81 11.32 35.66 2.70
CA CYS A 81 11.41 35.83 4.14
C CYS A 81 11.84 34.54 4.86
N VAL A 82 11.22 33.40 4.53
CA VAL A 82 11.58 32.08 5.07
C VAL A 82 12.97 31.62 4.61
N CYS A 83 13.41 32.04 3.43
CA CYS A 83 14.74 31.75 2.90
C CYS A 83 15.81 32.78 3.32
N SER A 84 15.47 33.75 4.16
CA SER A 84 16.38 34.83 4.54
C SER A 84 17.46 34.37 5.52
N PRO A 85 18.63 35.05 5.56
CA PRO A 85 19.64 34.81 6.59
C PRO A 85 19.11 35.04 8.00
N PHE A 86 18.15 35.96 8.19
CA PHE A 86 17.53 36.24 9.48
C PHE A 86 16.71 35.06 9.99
N PHE A 87 15.90 34.46 9.12
CA PHE A 87 15.16 33.24 9.44
C PHE A 87 16.09 32.09 9.78
N VAL A 88 17.14 31.87 8.99
CA VAL A 88 18.12 30.79 9.22
C VAL A 88 18.88 30.99 10.55
N ASN A 89 19.27 32.22 10.88
CA ASN A 89 19.95 32.53 12.13
C ASN A 89 19.03 32.37 13.35
N MET A 90 17.78 32.82 13.24
CA MET A 90 16.74 32.61 14.25
C MET A 90 16.55 31.10 14.50
N PHE A 91 16.39 30.31 13.45
CA PHE A 91 16.20 28.86 13.58
C PHE A 91 17.38 28.17 14.28
N LYS A 92 18.63 28.56 13.98
CA LYS A 92 19.81 27.96 14.63
C LYS A 92 19.82 28.13 16.15
N GLN A 93 19.16 29.16 16.67
CA GLN A 93 19.10 29.48 18.11
C GLN A 93 17.83 28.95 18.79
N ILE A 94 16.96 28.22 18.07
CA ILE A 94 15.62 27.86 18.54
C ILE A 94 15.60 27.03 19.84
N THR A 95 16.66 26.25 20.09
CA THR A 95 16.80 25.43 21.30
C THR A 95 17.04 26.27 22.56
N GLU A 96 17.51 27.51 22.39
CA GLU A 96 17.82 28.43 23.49
C GLU A 96 16.60 29.28 23.89
N LEU A 97 15.54 29.28 23.07
CA LEU A 97 14.36 30.12 23.28
C LEU A 97 13.34 29.45 24.20
N SER A 98 12.90 30.17 25.22
CA SER A 98 11.79 29.77 26.10
C SER A 98 10.43 30.20 25.55
N GLU A 99 10.38 31.29 24.79
CA GLU A 99 9.19 31.88 24.17
C GLU A 99 9.56 32.46 22.79
N LEU A 100 8.57 32.55 21.90
CA LEU A 100 8.71 33.22 20.61
C LEU A 100 8.20 34.65 20.75
N ASN A 101 8.92 35.61 20.16
CA ASN A 101 8.35 36.95 19.96
C ASN A 101 7.41 36.97 18.75
N ASP A 102 6.64 38.04 18.62
CA ASP A 102 5.63 38.21 17.56
C ASP A 102 6.20 38.01 16.14
N ALA A 103 7.42 38.50 15.88
CA ALA A 103 8.07 38.35 14.58
C ALA A 103 8.51 36.89 14.34
N GLN A 104 9.02 36.21 15.36
CA GLN A 104 9.38 34.80 15.28
C GLN A 104 8.13 33.92 15.09
N GLU A 105 6.99 34.28 15.69
CA GLU A 105 5.72 33.60 15.43
C GLU A 105 5.26 33.79 13.98
N LEU A 106 5.29 35.01 13.46
CA LEU A 106 4.98 35.30 12.06
C LEU A 106 5.84 34.45 11.12
N LEU A 107 7.16 34.44 11.36
CA LEU A 107 8.12 33.74 10.52
C LEU A 107 7.94 32.22 10.59
N LEU A 108 7.91 31.67 11.79
CA LEU A 108 7.94 30.22 12.00
C LEU A 108 6.58 29.57 11.79
N ASN A 109 5.49 30.20 12.21
CA ASN A 109 4.16 29.61 12.10
C ASN A 109 3.47 30.07 10.82
N THR A 110 3.33 31.38 10.63
CA THR A 110 2.46 31.90 9.57
C THR A 110 3.07 31.81 8.19
N CYS A 111 4.33 32.22 8.03
CA CYS A 111 5.01 32.17 6.73
C CYS A 111 5.25 30.72 6.28
N THR A 112 5.69 29.84 7.18
CA THR A 112 5.85 28.41 6.84
C THR A 112 4.50 27.76 6.50
N ASP A 113 3.43 28.03 7.27
CA ASP A 113 2.10 27.49 6.98
C ASP A 113 1.53 28.00 5.66
N TYR A 114 1.84 29.25 5.28
CA TYR A 114 1.46 29.80 3.99
C TYR A 114 2.10 29.03 2.84
N ILE A 115 3.40 28.70 2.95
CA ILE A 115 4.14 27.89 1.97
C ILE A 115 3.61 26.44 1.93
N VAL A 116 3.46 25.78 3.09
CA VAL A 116 2.97 24.39 3.16
C VAL A 116 1.60 24.24 2.49
N CYS A 117 0.72 25.23 2.68
CA CYS A 117 -0.65 25.21 2.15
C CYS A 117 -0.76 25.62 0.66
N TYR A 118 0.33 26.03 0.01
CA TYR A 118 0.31 26.50 -1.37
C TYR A 118 0.25 25.34 -2.38
N GLU A 119 -0.86 25.21 -3.10
CA GLU A 119 -1.13 24.16 -4.10
C GLU A 119 -1.18 24.72 -5.53
N GLY A 120 -0.79 25.99 -5.72
CA GLY A 120 -0.84 26.66 -7.03
C GLY A 120 0.25 26.23 -8.02
N ASN A 121 0.24 26.85 -9.19
CA ASN A 121 1.03 26.46 -10.36
C ASN A 121 2.56 26.52 -10.11
N ARG A 122 3.02 27.40 -9.22
CA ARG A 122 4.45 27.57 -8.87
C ARG A 122 4.91 26.65 -7.74
N ARG A 123 4.12 25.64 -7.33
CA ARG A 123 4.42 24.82 -6.14
C ARG A 123 5.79 24.15 -6.26
N HIS A 124 6.07 23.50 -7.39
CA HIS A 124 7.35 22.83 -7.60
C HIS A 124 8.54 23.79 -7.47
N GLU A 125 8.46 24.95 -8.11
CA GLU A 125 9.47 26.01 -8.05
C GLU A 125 9.73 26.45 -6.60
N ILE A 126 8.68 26.77 -5.85
CA ILE A 126 8.77 27.29 -4.48
C ILE A 126 9.41 26.27 -3.54
N PHE A 127 8.92 25.04 -3.54
CA PHE A 127 9.49 24.00 -2.69
C PHE A 127 10.92 23.66 -3.10
N SER A 128 11.27 23.80 -4.39
CA SER A 128 12.65 23.65 -4.83
C SER A 128 13.57 24.75 -4.32
N ILE A 129 13.13 26.02 -4.31
CA ILE A 129 13.88 27.14 -3.74
C ILE A 129 14.09 26.93 -2.24
N VAL A 130 13.01 26.66 -1.50
CA VAL A 130 13.04 26.47 -0.05
C VAL A 130 13.97 25.32 0.33
N ARG A 131 13.87 24.16 -0.34
CA ARG A 131 14.76 23.01 -0.10
C ARG A 131 16.23 23.37 -0.36
N THR A 132 16.51 24.06 -1.46
CA THR A 132 17.89 24.45 -1.83
C THR A 132 18.56 25.30 -0.76
N ILE A 133 17.79 26.17 -0.11
CA ILE A 133 18.33 27.12 0.87
C ILE A 133 18.34 26.53 2.28
N LEU A 134 17.27 25.83 2.69
CA LEU A 134 17.08 25.41 4.07
C LEU A 134 17.58 24.02 4.41
N LEU A 135 17.75 23.12 3.43
CA LEU A 135 18.13 21.73 3.70
C LEU A 135 19.45 21.65 4.48
N LYS A 136 20.50 22.31 3.99
CA LYS A 136 21.82 22.26 4.62
C LYS A 136 21.85 22.88 6.02
N PRO A 137 21.29 24.09 6.27
CA PRO A 137 21.14 24.62 7.62
C PRO A 137 20.36 23.69 8.55
N PHE A 138 19.27 23.07 8.05
CA PHE A 138 18.47 22.11 8.81
C PHE A 138 19.27 20.87 9.18
N THR A 139 20.00 20.28 8.23
CA THR A 139 20.88 19.13 8.47
C THR A 139 21.92 19.44 9.52
N GLN A 140 22.62 20.57 9.41
CA GLN A 140 23.65 20.98 10.36
C GLN A 140 23.08 21.14 11.78
N TRP A 141 21.94 21.83 11.90
CA TRP A 141 21.27 22.02 13.17
C TRP A 141 20.82 20.68 13.77
N LEU A 142 20.21 19.82 12.96
CA LEU A 142 19.74 18.52 13.42
C LEU A 142 20.89 17.65 13.92
N GLN A 143 22.02 17.59 13.20
CA GLN A 143 23.19 16.82 13.63
C GLN A 143 23.78 17.35 14.96
N GLN A 144 23.77 18.67 15.16
CA GLN A 144 24.26 19.29 16.37
C GLN A 144 23.38 19.00 17.59
N HIS A 145 22.05 18.93 17.41
CA HIS A 145 21.09 18.87 18.51
C HIS A 145 20.37 17.52 18.65
N ALA A 146 20.53 16.57 17.71
CA ALA A 146 19.84 15.28 17.73
C ALA A 146 20.18 14.45 18.96
N LEU A 147 21.39 14.54 19.52
CA LEU A 147 21.76 13.81 20.75
C LEU A 147 21.10 14.37 22.01
N SER A 148 20.74 15.65 22.00
CA SER A 148 20.06 16.33 23.11
C SER A 148 18.55 16.43 22.92
N PHE A 149 17.96 15.62 22.04
CA PHE A 149 16.52 15.67 21.70
C PHE A 149 15.58 15.60 22.93
N ARG A 150 16.01 14.96 24.02
CA ARG A 150 15.25 14.87 25.28
C ARG A 150 15.09 16.22 25.99
N GLN A 151 15.94 17.18 25.69
CA GLN A 151 15.91 18.55 26.22
C GLN A 151 15.08 19.50 25.34
N TRP A 152 14.60 19.03 24.19
CA TRP A 152 13.83 19.87 23.28
C TRP A 152 12.51 20.28 23.91
N ASN A 153 12.32 21.59 24.05
CA ASN A 153 11.06 22.16 24.49
C ASN A 153 10.01 22.14 23.35
N ARG A 154 8.78 22.54 23.68
CA ARG A 154 7.67 22.58 22.72
C ARG A 154 7.99 23.43 21.48
N ILE A 155 8.68 24.56 21.66
CA ILE A 155 9.05 25.47 20.58
C ILE A 155 10.00 24.78 19.60
N THR A 156 11.03 24.11 20.13
CA THR A 156 12.01 23.36 19.34
C THR A 156 11.31 22.27 18.52
N LYS A 157 10.43 21.47 19.15
CA LYS A 157 9.69 20.40 18.46
C LYS A 157 8.75 20.93 17.38
N ASN A 158 8.00 22.00 17.66
CA ASN A 158 7.13 22.65 16.67
C ASN A 158 7.96 23.21 15.50
N SER A 159 9.10 23.85 15.79
CA SER A 159 9.97 24.41 14.75
C SER A 159 10.53 23.33 13.83
N PHE A 160 10.94 22.21 14.44
CA PHE A 160 11.43 21.03 13.74
C PHE A 160 10.35 20.42 12.81
N ASP A 161 9.10 20.32 13.28
CA ASP A 161 7.96 19.89 12.47
C ASP A 161 7.67 20.85 11.30
N LYS A 162 7.54 22.16 11.57
CA LYS A 162 7.28 23.18 10.55
C LYS A 162 8.32 23.18 9.44
N LEU A 163 9.60 23.10 9.80
CA LEU A 163 10.70 23.08 8.85
C LEU A 163 10.75 21.79 8.05
N GLY A 164 10.57 20.65 8.70
CA GLY A 164 10.47 19.39 7.96
C GLY A 164 9.27 19.36 7.01
N GLY A 165 8.16 19.99 7.39
CA GLY A 165 6.98 20.17 6.54
C GLY A 165 7.24 20.95 5.25
N ILE A 166 8.09 21.98 5.26
CA ILE A 166 8.45 22.74 4.04
C ILE A 166 9.64 22.13 3.28
N ILE A 167 10.52 21.38 3.95
CA ILE A 167 11.69 20.74 3.32
C ILE A 167 11.30 19.41 2.68
N PHE A 168 10.47 18.59 3.30
CA PHE A 168 10.18 17.22 2.86
C PHE A 168 8.82 17.06 2.17
N ASP A 169 8.16 18.15 1.77
CA ASP A 169 6.95 18.04 0.95
C ASP A 169 7.33 17.80 -0.51
N PHE A 170 7.33 16.53 -0.88
CA PHE A 170 7.64 16.04 -2.23
C PHE A 170 6.43 16.07 -3.19
N GLY A 171 5.28 16.64 -2.80
CA GLY A 171 4.10 16.69 -3.66
C GLY A 171 3.55 15.30 -4.06
N SER A 172 2.76 15.23 -5.13
CA SER A 172 2.08 13.99 -5.57
C SER A 172 2.76 13.22 -6.71
N HIS A 173 3.88 13.71 -7.26
CA HIS A 173 4.48 13.17 -8.50
C HIS A 173 5.90 12.62 -8.30
N ASN A 174 6.19 11.54 -9.02
CA ASN A 174 7.47 10.82 -9.14
C ASN A 174 8.59 11.64 -9.83
N GLU A 175 8.69 12.93 -9.54
CA GLU A 175 9.81 13.74 -10.02
C GLU A 175 11.05 13.43 -9.16
N LYS A 176 12.23 13.41 -9.78
CA LYS A 176 13.49 13.36 -9.04
C LYS A 176 13.68 14.71 -8.36
N ILE A 177 13.07 14.86 -7.20
CA ILE A 177 13.03 16.14 -6.48
C ILE A 177 14.36 16.46 -5.79
N ILE A 178 15.18 15.44 -5.55
CA ILE A 178 16.46 15.54 -4.86
C ILE A 178 17.59 15.45 -5.87
N GLY A 179 18.30 16.56 -6.07
CA GLY A 179 19.54 16.57 -6.85
C GLY A 179 20.66 15.81 -6.12
N LYS A 180 21.68 15.35 -6.86
CA LYS A 180 22.85 14.65 -6.28
C LYS A 180 23.52 15.43 -5.15
N GLU A 181 23.48 16.76 -5.22
CA GLU A 181 24.07 17.66 -4.23
C GLU A 181 23.36 17.61 -2.86
N MET A 182 22.06 17.27 -2.84
CA MET A 182 21.23 17.22 -1.64
C MET A 182 21.20 15.83 -0.99
N TYR A 183 21.59 14.78 -1.73
CA TYR A 183 21.49 13.39 -1.31
C TYR A 183 22.22 13.13 0.02
N ASP A 184 23.45 13.62 0.16
CA ASP A 184 24.27 13.44 1.37
C ASP A 184 23.65 14.12 2.59
N ASP A 185 23.09 15.32 2.43
CA ASP A 185 22.37 16.02 3.50
C ASP A 185 21.11 15.26 3.92
N CYS A 186 20.37 14.69 2.96
CA CYS A 186 19.21 13.84 3.26
C CYS A 186 19.60 12.54 3.98
N CYS A 187 20.70 11.87 3.61
CA CYS A 187 21.21 10.70 4.31
C CYS A 187 21.55 11.02 5.78
N LYS A 188 22.21 12.16 6.04
CA LYS A 188 22.51 12.62 7.41
C LYS A 188 21.26 12.89 8.24
N ILE A 189 20.21 13.43 7.62
CA ILE A 189 18.91 13.63 8.27
C ILE A 189 18.28 12.28 8.62
N ILE A 190 18.30 11.32 7.67
CA ILE A 190 17.80 9.95 7.90
C ILE A 190 18.53 9.32 9.10
N ASP A 191 19.86 9.38 9.13
CA ASP A 191 20.66 8.83 10.22
C ASP A 191 20.28 9.46 11.57
N SER A 192 20.05 10.79 11.59
CA SER A 192 19.64 11.52 12.78
C SER A 192 18.24 11.11 13.26
N TYR A 193 17.30 10.88 12.33
CA TYR A 193 15.95 10.38 12.68
C TYR A 193 16.00 8.95 13.21
N ILE A 194 16.79 8.08 12.59
CA ILE A 194 16.99 6.70 13.04
C ILE A 194 17.64 6.67 14.42
N LEU A 195 18.59 7.56 14.71
CA LEU A 195 19.19 7.72 16.03
C LEU A 195 18.16 8.10 17.10
N ILE A 196 17.30 9.09 16.82
CA ILE A 196 16.24 9.51 17.74
C ILE A 196 15.25 8.35 17.97
N LEU A 197 14.74 7.75 16.89
CA LEU A 197 13.76 6.67 16.94
C LEU A 197 14.29 5.41 17.63
N SER A 198 15.54 5.01 17.34
CA SER A 198 16.18 3.85 17.98
C SER A 198 16.34 4.07 19.49
N THR A 199 16.76 5.27 19.91
CA THR A 199 16.89 5.63 21.32
C THR A 199 15.55 5.58 22.04
N LEU A 200 14.48 6.01 21.39
CA LEU A 200 13.13 6.02 21.95
C LEU A 200 12.51 4.61 21.99
N SER A 201 12.73 3.79 20.96
CA SER A 201 12.12 2.45 20.83
C SER A 201 12.43 1.47 21.97
N ASN A 202 13.41 1.77 22.82
CA ASN A 202 13.79 0.91 23.95
C ASN A 202 12.83 1.03 25.16
N ASN A 203 12.06 2.12 25.30
CA ASN A 203 11.22 2.40 26.48
C ASN A 203 9.82 2.92 26.12
N ILE A 204 9.05 2.13 25.36
CA ILE A 204 7.74 2.53 24.83
C ILE A 204 6.67 2.72 25.92
N ASN A 205 6.69 1.90 26.98
CA ASN A 205 5.62 1.85 27.97
C ASN A 205 5.58 3.06 28.93
N THR A 206 6.60 3.93 28.91
CA THR A 206 6.75 5.04 29.86
C THR A 206 6.90 6.39 29.15
N MET A 207 6.48 6.49 27.89
CA MET A 207 6.61 7.71 27.10
C MET A 207 5.54 8.73 27.49
N ASP A 208 5.95 9.99 27.61
CA ASP A 208 5.01 11.11 27.68
C ASP A 208 4.48 11.47 26.29
N GLU A 209 3.36 12.19 26.25
CA GLU A 209 2.71 12.64 25.00
C GLU A 209 3.69 13.42 24.11
N SER A 210 4.54 14.25 24.71
CA SER A 210 5.52 15.05 23.99
C SER A 210 6.61 14.22 23.30
N THR A 211 6.96 13.05 23.83
CA THR A 211 7.88 12.10 23.19
C THR A 211 7.18 11.38 22.04
N ILE A 212 5.92 10.99 22.23
CA ILE A 212 5.11 10.36 21.19
C ILE A 212 4.94 11.30 19.99
N ASP A 213 4.69 12.59 20.23
CA ASP A 213 4.62 13.61 19.18
C ASP A 213 5.92 13.68 18.36
N LEU A 214 7.08 13.67 19.03
CA LEU A 214 8.38 13.69 18.35
C LEU A 214 8.59 12.44 17.50
N ILE A 215 8.17 11.26 17.98
CA ILE A 215 8.19 10.02 17.19
C ILE A 215 7.32 10.17 15.95
N GLY A 216 6.11 10.69 16.11
CA GLY A 216 5.18 10.96 15.02
C GLY A 216 5.81 11.88 13.95
N ILE A 217 6.42 12.99 14.37
CA ILE A 217 7.10 13.95 13.47
C ILE A 217 8.25 13.27 12.72
N CYS A 218 9.15 12.58 13.43
CA CYS A 218 10.28 11.87 12.82
C CYS A 218 9.81 10.81 11.81
N MET A 219 8.79 10.02 12.14
CA MET A 219 8.24 9.02 11.22
C MET A 219 7.54 9.65 10.01
N PHE A 220 6.82 10.76 10.21
CA PHE A 220 6.18 11.48 9.13
C PHE A 220 7.19 11.99 8.11
N HIS A 221 8.27 12.64 8.57
CA HIS A 221 9.36 13.09 7.70
C HIS A 221 10.12 11.93 7.06
N LEU A 222 10.42 10.88 7.82
CA LEU A 222 11.13 9.71 7.30
C LEU A 222 10.34 9.01 6.21
N TYR A 223 9.01 8.89 6.37
CA TYR A 223 8.13 8.42 5.30
C TYR A 223 8.21 9.31 4.06
N ALA A 224 8.22 10.64 4.22
CA ALA A 224 8.29 11.51 3.05
C ALA A 224 9.56 11.26 2.22
N LEU A 225 10.67 10.96 2.91
CA LEU A 225 11.94 10.59 2.27
C LEU A 225 11.92 9.21 1.59
N THR A 226 11.02 8.28 1.95
CA THR A 226 10.87 6.99 1.25
C THR A 226 10.22 7.13 -0.13
N LEU A 227 9.66 8.30 -0.45
CA LEU A 227 9.03 8.55 -1.75
C LEU A 227 10.06 8.76 -2.87
N GLU A 228 11.30 9.13 -2.55
CA GLU A 228 12.38 9.25 -3.51
C GLU A 228 13.18 7.94 -3.56
N GLN A 229 13.39 7.41 -4.77
CA GLN A 229 13.93 6.06 -4.95
C GLN A 229 15.35 5.88 -4.40
N SER A 230 16.25 6.85 -4.62
CA SER A 230 17.63 6.74 -4.15
C SER A 230 17.72 6.78 -2.62
N LEU A 231 16.90 7.60 -1.97
CA LEU A 231 16.78 7.63 -0.52
C LEU A 231 16.09 6.38 0.03
N LEU A 232 15.09 5.84 -0.67
CA LEU A 232 14.47 4.57 -0.28
C LEU A 232 15.50 3.44 -0.25
N ASP A 233 16.37 3.37 -1.25
CA ASP A 233 17.45 2.37 -1.30
C ASP A 233 18.42 2.55 -0.13
N TYR A 234 18.74 3.80 0.23
CA TYR A 234 19.51 4.09 1.44
C TYR A 234 18.77 3.66 2.72
N ILE A 235 17.49 4.01 2.90
CA ILE A 235 16.71 3.65 4.09
C ILE A 235 16.59 2.13 4.25
N LYS A 236 16.44 1.39 3.15
CA LYS A 236 16.44 -0.08 3.15
C LYS A 236 17.75 -0.67 3.70
N SER A 237 18.87 0.03 3.54
CA SER A 237 20.16 -0.39 4.10
C SER A 237 20.27 -0.18 5.62
N GLN A 238 19.37 0.60 6.26
CA GLN A 238 19.53 1.10 7.63
C GLN A 238 18.90 0.25 8.75
N GLN A 239 18.65 -1.05 8.56
CA GLN A 239 18.08 -1.97 9.58
C GLN A 239 16.85 -1.44 10.37
N LEU A 240 16.06 -0.56 9.74
CA LEU A 240 15.00 0.22 10.39
C LEU A 240 13.79 -0.63 10.82
N SER A 241 13.57 -1.78 10.18
CA SER A 241 12.40 -2.65 10.39
C SER A 241 12.20 -3.01 11.86
N SER A 242 13.27 -3.40 12.56
CA SER A 242 13.22 -3.80 13.97
C SER A 242 12.84 -2.67 14.93
N ILE A 243 13.20 -1.43 14.59
CA ILE A 243 12.87 -0.23 15.36
C ILE A 243 11.39 0.09 15.18
N LEU A 244 10.90 0.11 13.93
CA LEU A 244 9.51 0.42 13.63
C LEU A 244 8.55 -0.62 14.19
N LEU A 245 8.90 -1.91 14.15
CA LEU A 245 8.09 -2.98 14.73
C LEU A 245 7.88 -2.83 16.23
N ARG A 246 8.88 -2.32 16.96
CA ARG A 246 8.70 -1.98 18.37
C ARG A 246 7.80 -0.76 18.53
N LEU A 247 8.02 0.30 17.76
CA LEU A 247 7.28 1.56 17.89
C LEU A 247 5.79 1.45 17.51
N ILE A 248 5.39 0.41 16.76
CA ILE A 248 3.98 0.12 16.45
C ILE A 248 3.15 -0.25 17.70
N ASP A 249 3.78 -0.64 18.79
CA ASP A 249 3.10 -0.93 20.04
C ASP A 249 2.78 0.32 20.87
N ILE A 250 3.19 1.52 20.41
CA ILE A 250 2.74 2.79 20.99
C ILE A 250 1.24 2.95 20.74
N ASP A 251 0.50 3.36 21.77
CA ASP A 251 -0.93 3.71 21.68
C ASP A 251 -1.13 5.10 21.04
N ASN A 252 -0.71 5.23 19.79
CA ASN A 252 -0.88 6.42 18.99
C ASN A 252 -1.10 6.05 17.52
N GLU A 253 -2.30 6.31 17.01
CA GLU A 253 -2.72 5.86 15.69
C GLU A 253 -1.93 6.52 14.55
N GLU A 254 -1.53 7.78 14.71
CA GLU A 254 -0.75 8.51 13.70
C GLU A 254 0.69 7.99 13.61
N ALA A 255 1.31 7.68 14.76
CA ALA A 255 2.62 7.07 14.81
C ALA A 255 2.58 5.64 14.23
N GLN A 256 1.60 4.83 14.62
CA GLN A 256 1.40 3.49 14.05
C GLN A 256 1.21 3.54 12.53
N PHE A 257 0.40 4.48 12.06
CA PHE A 257 0.17 4.70 10.63
C PHE A 257 1.47 5.02 9.90
N ASN A 258 2.23 6.00 10.36
CA ASN A 258 3.49 6.37 9.72
C ASN A 258 4.54 5.24 9.78
N ALA A 259 4.60 4.48 10.87
CA ALA A 259 5.44 3.30 10.97
C ALA A 259 5.09 2.26 9.90
N TYR A 260 3.82 1.91 9.75
CA TYR A 260 3.40 0.95 8.74
C TYR A 260 3.60 1.44 7.31
N ARG A 261 3.46 2.75 7.05
CA ARG A 261 3.76 3.32 5.73
C ARG A 261 5.24 3.19 5.35
N ILE A 262 6.14 3.37 6.31
CA ILE A 262 7.58 3.15 6.07
C ILE A 262 7.84 1.66 5.88
N LEU A 263 7.32 0.80 6.77
CA LEU A 263 7.46 -0.66 6.65
C LEU A 263 6.98 -1.17 5.29
N ALA A 264 5.84 -0.70 4.79
CA ALA A 264 5.32 -1.02 3.46
C ALA A 264 6.30 -0.72 2.32
N SER A 265 7.15 0.29 2.48
CA SER A 265 8.12 0.69 1.47
C SER A 265 9.45 -0.06 1.56
N ILE A 266 9.81 -0.57 2.75
CA ILE A 266 11.12 -1.19 3.02
C ILE A 266 11.07 -2.72 3.16
N MET A 267 9.94 -3.29 3.57
CA MET A 267 9.83 -4.72 3.85
C MET A 267 9.74 -5.57 2.58
N THR A 268 10.38 -6.74 2.62
CA THR A 268 10.19 -7.80 1.64
C THR A 268 8.96 -8.65 1.98
N GLU A 269 8.55 -9.51 1.05
CA GLU A 269 7.48 -10.47 1.32
C GLU A 269 7.83 -11.43 2.48
N GLN A 270 9.10 -11.81 2.61
CA GLN A 270 9.57 -12.65 3.70
C GLN A 270 9.46 -11.94 5.05
N ASP A 271 9.79 -10.65 5.10
CA ASP A 271 9.66 -9.86 6.33
C ASP A 271 8.19 -9.76 6.77
N ILE A 272 7.26 -9.63 5.81
CA ILE A 272 5.83 -9.55 6.10
C ILE A 272 5.28 -10.87 6.61
N LYS A 273 5.71 -12.01 6.05
CA LYS A 273 5.35 -13.35 6.56
C LYS A 273 5.77 -13.56 8.01
N MET A 274 6.83 -12.89 8.46
CA MET A 274 7.33 -12.95 9.83
C MET A 274 6.62 -12.00 10.80
N LEU A 275 5.71 -11.15 10.31
CA LEU A 275 4.94 -10.26 11.18
C LEU A 275 3.98 -11.06 12.06
N ALA A 276 4.03 -10.79 13.36
CA ALA A 276 3.12 -11.42 14.32
C ALA A 276 1.64 -11.06 14.09
N ASN A 277 1.33 -9.94 13.43
CA ASN A 277 -0.05 -9.46 13.31
C ASN A 277 -0.34 -8.62 12.04
N PRO A 278 -0.36 -9.24 10.84
CA PRO A 278 -0.74 -8.56 9.59
C PRO A 278 -2.17 -7.98 9.63
N SER A 279 -3.05 -8.57 10.45
CA SER A 279 -4.42 -8.11 10.64
C SER A 279 -4.50 -6.70 11.21
N LYS A 280 -3.59 -6.35 12.15
CA LYS A 280 -3.48 -5.00 12.72
C LYS A 280 -3.12 -3.95 11.65
N ILE A 281 -2.28 -4.31 10.68
CA ILE A 281 -1.91 -3.43 9.55
C ILE A 281 -3.16 -3.09 8.73
N ALA A 282 -3.88 -4.12 8.28
CA ALA A 282 -5.09 -3.96 7.51
C ALA A 282 -6.13 -3.10 8.25
N ASN A 283 -6.33 -3.35 9.55
CA ASN A 283 -7.26 -2.59 10.37
C ASN A 283 -6.90 -1.09 10.43
N VAL A 284 -5.64 -0.76 10.74
CA VAL A 284 -5.18 0.64 10.80
C VAL A 284 -5.42 1.34 9.46
N PHE A 285 -5.06 0.71 8.34
CA PHE A 285 -5.27 1.31 7.01
C PHE A 285 -6.75 1.48 6.65
N ILE A 286 -7.60 0.50 6.98
CA ILE A 286 -9.04 0.58 6.75
C ILE A 286 -9.65 1.69 7.59
N LYS A 287 -9.30 1.79 8.88
CA LYS A 287 -9.75 2.87 9.76
C LYS A 287 -9.40 4.24 9.18
N PHE A 288 -8.14 4.44 8.79
CA PHE A 288 -7.73 5.71 8.19
C PHE A 288 -8.43 5.98 6.86
N LEU A 289 -8.66 4.96 6.01
CA LEU A 289 -9.42 5.12 4.77
C LEU A 289 -10.83 5.61 5.05
N THR A 290 -11.54 4.96 5.96
CA THR A 290 -12.89 5.31 6.37
C THR A 290 -12.97 6.74 6.91
N ASP A 291 -11.98 7.16 7.71
CA ASP A 291 -11.94 8.50 8.30
C ASP A 291 -11.67 9.63 7.29
N VAL A 292 -11.10 9.32 6.11
CA VAL A 292 -10.71 10.32 5.12
C VAL A 292 -11.58 10.31 3.86
N ILE A 293 -12.19 9.18 3.49
CA ILE A 293 -12.83 9.01 2.18
C ILE A 293 -14.02 9.97 1.94
N ASP A 294 -14.76 10.29 3.00
CA ASP A 294 -15.90 11.21 2.94
C ASP A 294 -15.56 12.64 3.39
N ASN A 295 -14.31 12.86 3.79
CA ASN A 295 -13.87 14.17 4.24
C ASN A 295 -13.09 14.88 3.13
N ALA A 296 -13.78 15.77 2.39
CA ALA A 296 -13.13 16.61 1.38
C ALA A 296 -11.95 17.42 1.95
N ARG A 297 -11.98 17.76 3.26
CA ARG A 297 -10.87 18.42 3.96
C ARG A 297 -9.67 17.49 4.20
N LYS A 298 -9.73 16.19 3.90
CA LYS A 298 -8.63 15.23 4.05
C LYS A 298 -8.18 14.58 2.73
N ILE A 299 -8.52 15.15 1.56
CA ILE A 299 -8.16 14.56 0.25
C ILE A 299 -6.66 14.27 0.06
N ARG A 300 -5.77 15.16 0.53
CA ARG A 300 -4.31 14.93 0.50
C ARG A 300 -3.91 13.68 1.30
N ARG A 301 -4.56 13.48 2.44
CA ARG A 301 -4.34 12.31 3.30
C ARG A 301 -4.84 11.04 2.61
N LEU A 302 -5.97 11.11 1.89
CA LEU A 302 -6.46 10.02 1.04
C LEU A 302 -5.46 9.65 -0.06
N ARG A 303 -4.96 10.62 -0.84
CA ARG A 303 -3.94 10.37 -1.89
C ARG A 303 -2.71 9.64 -1.35
N ASN A 304 -2.22 10.10 -0.20
CA ASN A 304 -1.08 9.50 0.48
C ASN A 304 -1.37 8.07 0.97
N LEU A 305 -2.59 7.83 1.48
CA LEU A 305 -3.04 6.52 1.90
C LEU A 305 -3.13 5.55 0.71
N LEU A 306 -3.72 5.98 -0.41
CA LEU A 306 -3.79 5.17 -1.64
C LEU A 306 -2.40 4.79 -2.14
N ARG A 307 -1.46 5.74 -2.14
CA ARG A 307 -0.05 5.45 -2.50
C ARG A 307 0.55 4.35 -1.63
N CYS A 308 0.34 4.43 -0.32
CA CYS A 308 0.85 3.41 0.61
C CYS A 308 0.14 2.07 0.44
N LEU A 309 -1.18 2.07 0.25
CA LEU A 309 -1.95 0.86 -0.03
C LEU A 309 -1.42 0.16 -1.29
N LYS A 310 -1.12 0.91 -2.35
CA LYS A 310 -0.56 0.35 -3.60
C LYS A 310 0.75 -0.42 -3.36
N SER A 311 1.61 0.05 -2.47
CA SER A 311 2.83 -0.67 -2.06
C SER A 311 2.50 -1.89 -1.19
N LEU A 312 1.57 -1.78 -0.26
CA LEU A 312 1.18 -2.86 0.65
C LEU A 312 0.49 -4.04 -0.04
N VAL A 313 -0.39 -3.76 -1.01
CA VAL A 313 -1.14 -4.80 -1.73
C VAL A 313 -0.27 -5.61 -2.68
N GLN A 314 1.05 -5.40 -2.72
CA GLN A 314 1.95 -6.32 -3.40
C GLN A 314 2.12 -7.64 -2.63
N HIS A 315 1.82 -7.65 -1.31
CA HIS A 315 2.06 -8.78 -0.42
C HIS A 315 0.80 -9.62 -0.19
N ASP A 316 0.87 -10.93 -0.46
CA ASP A 316 -0.30 -11.82 -0.47
C ASP A 316 -1.05 -11.89 0.88
N GLN A 317 -0.32 -11.98 1.99
CA GLN A 317 -0.93 -12.00 3.33
C GLN A 317 -1.69 -10.71 3.65
N ILE A 318 -1.24 -9.57 3.14
CA ILE A 318 -1.92 -8.28 3.32
C ILE A 318 -3.17 -8.20 2.41
N LYS A 319 -3.10 -8.70 1.18
CA LYS A 319 -4.28 -8.81 0.29
C LYS A 319 -5.39 -9.63 0.96
N GLU A 320 -5.03 -10.75 1.56
CA GLU A 320 -5.95 -11.63 2.30
C GLU A 320 -6.62 -10.89 3.46
N GLU A 321 -5.84 -10.27 4.35
CA GLU A 321 -6.36 -9.55 5.53
C GLU A 321 -7.22 -8.33 5.16
N LEU A 322 -6.81 -7.54 4.16
CA LEU A 322 -7.59 -6.41 3.66
C LEU A 322 -8.94 -6.85 3.07
N THR A 323 -8.95 -7.99 2.37
CA THR A 323 -10.18 -8.56 1.79
C THR A 323 -11.13 -9.06 2.88
N LYS A 324 -10.61 -9.80 3.88
CA LYS A 324 -11.39 -10.28 5.03
C LYS A 324 -12.03 -9.13 5.82
N GLN A 325 -11.31 -8.02 5.98
CA GLN A 325 -11.76 -6.86 6.74
C GLN A 325 -12.60 -5.87 5.92
N SER A 326 -13.07 -6.26 4.73
CA SER A 326 -14.02 -5.47 3.91
C SER A 326 -13.50 -4.10 3.44
N ILE A 327 -12.26 -4.02 2.93
CA ILE A 327 -11.76 -2.78 2.30
C ILE A 327 -12.46 -2.47 0.96
N LEU A 328 -12.92 -3.49 0.22
CA LEU A 328 -13.37 -3.37 -1.17
C LEU A 328 -14.49 -2.35 -1.40
N PRO A 329 -15.54 -2.23 -0.56
CA PRO A 329 -16.58 -1.22 -0.75
C PRO A 329 -16.03 0.22 -0.73
N HIS A 330 -15.08 0.52 0.16
CA HIS A 330 -14.45 1.84 0.25
C HIS A 330 -13.66 2.15 -1.02
N LEU A 331 -12.89 1.18 -1.53
CA LEU A 331 -12.14 1.35 -2.78
C LEU A 331 -13.07 1.44 -4.00
N CYS A 332 -14.14 0.67 -4.07
CA CYS A 332 -15.13 0.78 -5.16
C CYS A 332 -15.76 2.19 -5.19
N ARG A 333 -16.10 2.75 -4.02
CA ARG A 333 -16.59 4.12 -3.92
C ARG A 333 -15.55 5.13 -4.41
N CYS A 334 -14.30 4.98 -3.98
CA CYS A 334 -13.20 5.85 -4.40
C CYS A 334 -12.93 5.78 -5.92
N ALA A 335 -13.14 4.61 -6.53
CA ALA A 335 -12.99 4.40 -7.97
C ALA A 335 -14.17 4.92 -8.82
N THR A 336 -15.37 5.05 -8.25
CA THR A 336 -16.62 5.27 -9.03
C THR A 336 -17.30 6.61 -8.77
N GLU A 337 -17.15 7.20 -7.59
CA GLU A 337 -17.80 8.48 -7.25
C GLU A 337 -17.11 9.66 -7.98
N THR A 338 -17.92 10.55 -8.55
CA THR A 338 -17.47 11.70 -9.35
C THR A 338 -16.77 12.80 -8.54
N LYS A 339 -16.83 12.73 -7.21
CA LYS A 339 -16.14 13.68 -6.32
C LYS A 339 -14.62 13.49 -6.29
N PHE A 340 -14.13 12.36 -6.80
CA PHE A 340 -12.72 12.01 -6.84
C PHE A 340 -12.11 12.33 -8.21
N ASP A 341 -10.88 12.82 -8.20
CA ASP A 341 -10.10 13.14 -9.39
C ASP A 341 -9.74 11.84 -10.15
N PRO A 342 -9.96 11.81 -11.48
CA PRO A 342 -9.65 10.66 -12.32
C PRO A 342 -8.20 10.17 -12.23
N VAL A 343 -7.23 11.09 -12.11
CA VAL A 343 -5.80 10.78 -12.18
C VAL A 343 -5.22 10.56 -10.78
N GLN A 344 -5.57 11.42 -9.82
CA GLN A 344 -4.95 11.43 -8.49
C GLN A 344 -5.56 10.44 -7.51
N GLU A 345 -6.84 10.07 -7.65
CA GLU A 345 -7.50 9.10 -6.75
C GLU A 345 -8.08 7.89 -7.48
N GLN A 346 -8.87 8.08 -8.54
CA GLN A 346 -9.58 6.96 -9.19
C GLN A 346 -8.60 5.97 -9.83
N GLN A 347 -7.62 6.44 -10.61
CA GLN A 347 -6.63 5.54 -11.25
C GLN A 347 -5.82 4.73 -10.22
N PRO A 348 -5.15 5.32 -9.21
CA PRO A 348 -4.46 4.55 -8.19
C PRO A 348 -5.36 3.54 -7.47
N THR A 349 -6.63 3.89 -7.25
CA THR A 349 -7.62 3.00 -6.64
C THR A 349 -7.93 1.79 -7.52
N LEU A 350 -8.11 1.97 -8.82
CA LEU A 350 -8.29 0.85 -9.75
C LEU A 350 -7.05 -0.05 -9.80
N GLU A 351 -5.84 0.51 -9.75
CA GLU A 351 -4.60 -0.26 -9.70
C GLU A 351 -4.48 -1.09 -8.39
N ILE A 352 -4.92 -0.54 -7.26
CA ILE A 352 -5.00 -1.27 -5.98
C ILE A 352 -6.02 -2.41 -6.07
N LEU A 353 -7.21 -2.13 -6.59
CA LEU A 353 -8.26 -3.14 -6.80
C LEU A 353 -7.75 -4.26 -7.72
N LEU A 354 -7.04 -3.92 -8.80
CA LEU A 354 -6.43 -4.90 -9.70
C LEU A 354 -5.45 -5.79 -8.94
N ALA A 355 -4.55 -5.22 -8.14
CA ALA A 355 -3.60 -5.98 -7.34
C ALA A 355 -4.30 -6.91 -6.33
N LEU A 356 -5.40 -6.46 -5.72
CA LEU A 356 -6.20 -7.28 -4.80
C LEU A 356 -6.88 -8.46 -5.51
N THR A 357 -7.28 -8.34 -6.78
CA THR A 357 -7.92 -9.44 -7.54
C THR A 357 -7.03 -10.66 -7.77
N PHE A 358 -5.72 -10.55 -7.52
CA PHE A 358 -4.83 -11.71 -7.52
C PHE A 358 -5.06 -12.63 -6.31
N HIS A 359 -5.86 -12.20 -5.33
CA HIS A 359 -6.46 -13.05 -4.30
C HIS A 359 -7.88 -13.47 -4.72
N ASN A 360 -8.15 -14.78 -4.76
CA ASN A 360 -9.38 -15.36 -5.33
C ASN A 360 -10.68 -14.75 -4.77
N GLN A 361 -10.74 -14.51 -3.46
CA GLN A 361 -11.93 -13.95 -2.83
C GLN A 361 -12.24 -12.51 -3.29
N ALA A 362 -11.23 -11.68 -3.51
CA ALA A 362 -11.45 -10.30 -3.94
C ALA A 362 -11.98 -10.24 -5.37
N ALA A 363 -11.48 -11.11 -6.26
CA ALA A 363 -11.98 -11.22 -7.62
C ALA A 363 -13.46 -11.63 -7.68
N ILE A 364 -13.86 -12.60 -6.85
CA ILE A 364 -15.26 -13.05 -6.77
C ILE A 364 -16.17 -11.89 -6.34
N LEU A 365 -15.83 -11.22 -5.23
CA LEU A 365 -16.64 -10.12 -4.68
C LEU A 365 -16.76 -8.93 -5.65
N LEU A 366 -15.70 -8.60 -6.39
CA LEU A 366 -15.74 -7.53 -7.38
C LEU A 366 -16.55 -7.92 -8.63
N LYS A 367 -16.47 -9.19 -9.06
CA LYS A 367 -17.24 -9.71 -10.20
C LYS A 367 -18.74 -9.71 -9.92
N GLU A 368 -19.14 -9.99 -8.67
CA GLU A 368 -20.55 -9.94 -8.24
C GLU A 368 -21.12 -8.52 -8.19
N ASN A 369 -20.26 -7.48 -8.13
CA ASN A 369 -20.69 -6.09 -8.13
C ASN A 369 -20.98 -5.57 -9.55
N SER A 370 -22.21 -5.79 -10.02
CA SER A 370 -22.66 -5.39 -11.36
C SER A 370 -22.55 -3.88 -11.64
N GLN A 371 -22.71 -3.03 -10.62
CA GLN A 371 -22.55 -1.58 -10.75
C GLN A 371 -21.09 -1.21 -11.02
N PHE A 372 -20.16 -1.82 -10.30
CA PHE A 372 -18.73 -1.62 -10.50
C PHE A 372 -18.27 -2.08 -11.88
N ILE A 373 -18.69 -3.29 -12.31
CA ILE A 373 -18.38 -3.80 -13.66
C ILE A 373 -18.91 -2.87 -14.75
N SER A 374 -20.17 -2.41 -14.62
CA SER A 374 -20.76 -1.47 -15.58
C SER A 374 -19.96 -0.16 -15.65
N HIS A 375 -19.49 0.35 -14.51
CA HIS A 375 -18.66 1.54 -14.45
C HIS A 375 -17.31 1.33 -15.14
N LEU A 376 -16.64 0.19 -14.96
CA LEU A 376 -15.39 -0.12 -15.66
C LEU A 376 -15.57 -0.08 -17.19
N HIS A 377 -16.65 -0.67 -17.73
CA HIS A 377 -16.96 -0.61 -19.15
C HIS A 377 -17.21 0.83 -19.65
N ILE A 378 -17.84 1.69 -18.83
CA ILE A 378 -18.00 3.11 -19.14
C ILE A 378 -16.63 3.80 -19.22
N LEU A 379 -15.74 3.56 -18.25
CA LEU A 379 -14.41 4.14 -18.21
C LEU A 379 -13.58 3.76 -19.44
N ILE A 380 -13.57 2.47 -19.81
CA ILE A 380 -12.83 1.96 -20.98
C ILE A 380 -13.25 2.71 -22.26
N ASN A 381 -14.55 2.90 -22.45
CA ASN A 381 -15.08 3.48 -23.69
C ASN A 381 -15.05 5.03 -23.72
N SER A 382 -15.18 5.67 -22.56
CA SER A 382 -15.53 7.11 -22.49
C SER A 382 -14.49 7.98 -21.79
N SER A 383 -13.56 7.38 -21.03
CA SER A 383 -12.58 8.17 -20.28
C SER A 383 -11.54 8.83 -21.21
N PRO A 384 -11.26 10.13 -21.05
CA PRO A 384 -10.16 10.79 -21.75
C PRO A 384 -8.79 10.33 -21.22
N GLU A 385 -8.73 9.89 -19.97
CA GLU A 385 -7.48 9.54 -19.28
C GLU A 385 -6.99 8.14 -19.65
N GLN A 386 -5.85 8.07 -20.33
CA GLN A 386 -5.29 6.80 -20.80
C GLN A 386 -4.91 5.86 -19.64
N GLY A 387 -4.37 6.40 -18.54
CA GLY A 387 -3.98 5.61 -17.37
C GLY A 387 -5.19 4.94 -16.70
N LEU A 388 -6.28 5.68 -16.57
CA LEU A 388 -7.54 5.17 -16.01
C LEU A 388 -8.16 4.08 -16.88
N ARG A 389 -8.17 4.27 -18.22
CA ARG A 389 -8.64 3.23 -19.17
C ARG A 389 -7.84 1.94 -19.02
N ARG A 390 -6.51 2.02 -19.01
CA ARG A 390 -5.63 0.84 -18.87
C ARG A 390 -5.86 0.09 -17.55
N ALA A 391 -6.05 0.82 -16.45
CA ALA A 391 -6.33 0.20 -15.15
C ALA A 391 -7.69 -0.52 -15.17
N ALA A 392 -8.70 0.08 -15.80
CA ALA A 392 -10.02 -0.54 -15.97
C ALA A 392 -9.99 -1.77 -16.90
N GLU A 393 -9.26 -1.69 -18.03
CA GLU A 393 -9.04 -2.81 -18.96
C GLU A 393 -8.39 -4.00 -18.24
N GLY A 394 -7.35 -3.74 -17.43
CA GLY A 394 -6.66 -4.78 -16.66
C GLY A 394 -7.59 -5.48 -15.66
N LEU A 395 -8.46 -4.71 -14.99
CA LEU A 395 -9.48 -5.25 -14.08
C LEU A 395 -10.51 -6.11 -14.82
N ILE A 396 -11.08 -5.59 -15.91
CA ILE A 396 -12.04 -6.34 -16.72
C ILE A 396 -11.41 -7.63 -17.24
N TRP A 397 -10.21 -7.58 -17.80
CA TRP A 397 -9.48 -8.76 -18.26
C TRP A 397 -9.34 -9.83 -17.17
N LYS A 398 -9.11 -9.40 -15.92
CA LYS A 398 -8.93 -10.31 -14.78
C LYS A 398 -10.25 -10.84 -14.21
N LEU A 399 -11.31 -10.04 -14.20
CA LEU A 399 -12.61 -10.38 -13.62
C LEU A 399 -13.51 -11.16 -14.61
N GLU A 400 -13.42 -10.81 -15.89
CA GLU A 400 -14.15 -11.45 -16.98
C GLU A 400 -13.35 -12.55 -17.67
N LYS A 401 -12.13 -12.86 -17.18
CA LYS A 401 -11.22 -13.88 -17.72
C LYS A 401 -12.00 -15.12 -18.17
N GLU A 402 -12.01 -15.37 -19.48
CA GLU A 402 -12.57 -16.58 -20.09
C GLU A 402 -11.83 -17.81 -19.55
N GLU A 403 -12.57 -18.90 -19.33
CA GLU A 403 -12.09 -20.10 -18.63
C GLU A 403 -11.01 -20.82 -19.45
N THR A 404 -9.77 -20.97 -18.96
CA THR A 404 -8.66 -21.51 -19.77
C THR A 404 -8.56 -23.03 -19.71
N ALA A 405 -8.69 -23.71 -20.84
CA ALA A 405 -8.51 -25.15 -20.97
C ALA A 405 -7.55 -25.52 -22.11
N THR A 406 -6.81 -26.62 -21.96
CA THR A 406 -5.87 -27.10 -22.98
C THR A 406 -6.27 -28.51 -23.41
N ALA A 407 -6.25 -28.79 -24.72
CA ALA A 407 -6.59 -30.10 -25.26
C ALA A 407 -5.39 -30.75 -25.96
N ASN A 408 -4.93 -31.89 -25.44
CA ASN A 408 -3.88 -32.69 -26.05
C ASN A 408 -4.50 -33.80 -26.87
N TYR A 409 -4.11 -33.93 -28.14
CA TYR A 409 -4.69 -34.89 -29.07
C TYR A 409 -3.66 -35.37 -30.12
N SER A 410 -3.94 -36.50 -30.75
CA SER A 410 -3.20 -36.91 -31.95
C SER A 410 -3.81 -36.26 -33.19
N HIS A 411 -2.99 -35.77 -34.13
CA HIS A 411 -3.47 -35.25 -35.42
C HIS A 411 -4.30 -36.26 -36.24
N ARG A 412 -4.35 -37.53 -35.86
CA ARG A 412 -5.20 -38.56 -36.48
C ARG A 412 -6.64 -38.60 -35.92
N ASP A 413 -6.92 -37.82 -34.88
CA ASP A 413 -8.22 -37.71 -34.20
C ASP A 413 -8.76 -36.27 -34.19
N THR A 414 -8.38 -35.46 -35.18
CA THR A 414 -8.69 -34.03 -35.32
C THR A 414 -10.17 -33.70 -35.21
N ASP A 415 -11.03 -34.44 -35.91
CA ASP A 415 -12.42 -34.03 -36.13
C ASP A 415 -13.25 -33.99 -34.84
N LEU A 416 -13.09 -35.00 -33.98
CA LEU A 416 -13.80 -35.05 -32.70
C LEU A 416 -13.20 -34.05 -31.71
N CYS A 417 -11.86 -33.90 -31.69
CA CYS A 417 -11.19 -32.96 -30.80
C CYS A 417 -11.57 -31.51 -31.13
N HIS A 418 -11.59 -31.15 -32.42
CA HIS A 418 -12.02 -29.85 -32.90
C HIS A 418 -13.45 -29.55 -32.48
N ARG A 419 -14.37 -30.49 -32.67
CA ARG A 419 -15.77 -30.32 -32.26
C ARG A 419 -15.92 -30.10 -30.75
N ILE A 420 -15.16 -30.81 -29.93
CA ILE A 420 -15.16 -30.61 -28.47
C ILE A 420 -14.65 -29.20 -28.13
N CYS A 421 -13.53 -28.79 -28.73
CA CYS A 421 -12.93 -27.48 -28.50
C CYS A 421 -13.84 -26.34 -28.94
N ASP A 422 -14.44 -26.43 -30.13
CA ASP A 422 -15.36 -25.42 -30.64
C ASP A 422 -16.59 -25.31 -29.75
N ARG A 423 -17.07 -26.42 -29.17
CA ARG A 423 -18.19 -26.39 -28.22
C ARG A 423 -17.79 -25.74 -26.89
N LEU A 424 -16.59 -26.00 -26.39
CA LEU A 424 -16.03 -25.33 -25.21
C LEU A 424 -15.87 -23.82 -25.44
N VAL A 425 -15.38 -23.40 -26.61
CA VAL A 425 -15.27 -21.97 -26.95
C VAL A 425 -16.64 -21.30 -26.97
N ASN A 426 -17.66 -21.95 -27.51
CA ASN A 426 -19.04 -21.43 -27.47
C ASN A 426 -19.62 -21.35 -26.04
N ASP A 427 -19.08 -22.11 -25.10
CA ASP A 427 -19.43 -22.07 -23.68
C ASP A 427 -18.49 -21.12 -22.88
N ASN A 428 -17.77 -20.20 -23.55
CA ASN A 428 -16.86 -19.19 -22.99
C ASN A 428 -15.57 -19.75 -22.35
N PHE A 429 -15.09 -20.90 -22.84
CA PHE A 429 -13.75 -21.40 -22.52
C PHE A 429 -12.72 -20.89 -23.54
N ARG A 430 -11.63 -20.32 -23.05
CA ARG A 430 -10.42 -20.08 -23.83
C ARG A 430 -9.65 -21.40 -23.99
N VAL A 431 -9.81 -22.05 -25.13
CA VAL A 431 -9.17 -23.35 -25.41
C VAL A 431 -7.88 -23.18 -26.19
N TRP A 432 -6.78 -23.75 -25.70
CA TRP A 432 -5.53 -23.91 -26.46
C TRP A 432 -5.52 -25.27 -27.17
N LEU A 433 -5.30 -25.24 -28.49
CA LEU A 433 -5.20 -26.42 -29.33
C LEU A 433 -4.08 -26.20 -30.36
N ASP A 434 -3.16 -27.16 -30.49
CA ASP A 434 -2.10 -27.12 -31.51
C ASP A 434 -2.71 -27.40 -32.90
N ARG A 435 -3.16 -26.34 -33.59
CA ARG A 435 -3.92 -26.42 -34.86
C ARG A 435 -3.04 -26.42 -36.11
N ASP A 436 -1.78 -25.99 -36.05
CA ASP A 436 -0.92 -25.85 -37.23
C ASP A 436 0.54 -26.18 -36.90
N GLN A 437 1.21 -26.98 -37.74
CA GLN A 437 2.64 -27.28 -37.63
C GLN A 437 3.50 -26.00 -37.73
N ILE A 438 3.68 -25.26 -36.64
CA ILE A 438 4.57 -24.10 -36.61
C ILE A 438 6.00 -24.59 -36.31
N HIS A 439 6.78 -24.71 -37.38
CA HIS A 439 8.21 -25.00 -37.32
C HIS A 439 8.94 -23.90 -36.54
N GLY A 440 9.41 -24.23 -35.33
CA GLY A 440 10.54 -23.51 -34.69
C GLY A 440 10.31 -22.89 -33.30
N SER A 441 9.09 -22.87 -32.75
CA SER A 441 8.80 -22.16 -31.49
C SER A 441 7.73 -22.81 -30.59
N THR A 442 7.64 -24.15 -30.59
CA THR A 442 6.50 -24.92 -30.05
C THR A 442 6.59 -25.31 -28.57
N MET A 443 7.75 -25.69 -28.04
CA MET A 443 7.83 -26.22 -26.66
C MET A 443 7.51 -25.17 -25.58
N VAL A 444 7.92 -23.92 -25.79
CA VAL A 444 7.70 -22.84 -24.81
C VAL A 444 6.22 -22.44 -24.77
N ALA A 445 5.57 -22.30 -25.93
CA ALA A 445 4.15 -21.98 -26.02
C ALA A 445 3.27 -23.10 -25.44
N MET A 446 3.65 -24.36 -25.65
CA MET A 446 2.97 -25.50 -25.06
C MET A 446 3.17 -25.58 -23.55
N ALA A 447 4.41 -25.36 -23.06
CA ALA A 447 4.67 -25.32 -21.64
C ALA A 447 3.86 -24.22 -20.95
N ASP A 448 3.81 -23.02 -21.54
CA ASP A 448 3.01 -21.89 -21.06
C ASP A 448 1.50 -22.20 -21.06
N ALA A 449 1.00 -22.86 -22.11
CA ALA A 449 -0.40 -23.27 -22.19
C ALA A 449 -0.77 -24.33 -21.13
N ILE A 450 0.13 -25.26 -20.81
CA ILE A 450 -0.10 -26.29 -19.78
C ILE A 450 -0.01 -25.67 -18.37
N GLU A 451 0.99 -24.81 -18.12
CA GLU A 451 1.19 -24.17 -16.81
C GLU A 451 0.04 -23.25 -16.41
N ASN A 452 -0.63 -22.63 -17.38
CA ASN A 452 -1.74 -21.71 -17.14
C ASN A 452 -3.14 -22.33 -17.35
N ALA A 453 -3.23 -23.63 -17.63
CA ALA A 453 -4.49 -24.33 -17.84
C ALA A 453 -5.16 -24.71 -16.51
N GLU A 454 -6.48 -24.47 -16.41
CA GLU A 454 -7.28 -25.01 -15.31
C GLU A 454 -7.51 -26.52 -15.49
N PHE A 455 -7.70 -26.95 -16.75
CA PHE A 455 -7.93 -28.32 -17.15
C PHE A 455 -7.07 -28.71 -18.34
N VAL A 456 -6.58 -29.95 -18.33
CA VAL A 456 -5.90 -30.55 -19.48
C VAL A 456 -6.70 -31.77 -19.95
N PHE A 457 -7.28 -31.68 -21.14
CA PHE A 457 -8.01 -32.79 -21.75
C PHE A 457 -7.02 -33.75 -22.43
N VAL A 458 -7.02 -35.00 -21.99
CA VAL A 458 -6.19 -36.06 -22.56
C VAL A 458 -7.05 -36.84 -23.56
N CYS A 459 -6.97 -36.50 -24.85
CA CYS A 459 -7.77 -37.13 -25.90
C CYS A 459 -7.18 -38.50 -26.30
N MET A 460 -7.56 -39.53 -25.56
CA MET A 460 -6.99 -40.88 -25.63
C MET A 460 -7.43 -41.66 -26.88
N SER A 461 -6.42 -42.19 -27.57
CA SER A 461 -6.54 -43.12 -28.69
C SER A 461 -5.24 -43.93 -28.85
N ASP A 462 -5.22 -44.93 -29.73
CA ASP A 462 -3.99 -45.66 -30.07
C ASP A 462 -2.93 -44.71 -30.65
N ALA A 463 -3.35 -43.75 -31.47
CA ALA A 463 -2.46 -42.77 -32.08
C ALA A 463 -1.90 -41.77 -31.06
N TYR A 464 -2.69 -41.38 -30.06
CA TYR A 464 -2.23 -40.56 -28.93
C TYR A 464 -1.17 -41.30 -28.12
N LYS A 465 -1.43 -42.57 -27.76
CA LYS A 465 -0.51 -43.38 -26.95
C LYS A 465 0.84 -43.62 -27.62
N GLN A 466 0.86 -43.71 -28.95
CA GLN A 466 2.08 -43.95 -29.75
C GLN A 466 2.87 -42.67 -30.07
N SER A 467 2.31 -41.48 -29.82
CA SER A 467 2.98 -40.20 -30.10
C SER A 467 3.91 -39.80 -28.96
N ALA A 468 5.20 -39.67 -29.25
CA ALA A 468 6.19 -39.20 -28.28
C ALA A 468 5.89 -37.77 -27.79
N TYR A 469 5.37 -36.91 -28.67
CA TYR A 469 4.96 -35.54 -28.30
C TYR A 469 3.80 -35.55 -27.31
N CYS A 470 2.73 -36.30 -27.59
CA CYS A 470 1.59 -36.42 -26.69
C CYS A 470 2.00 -37.06 -25.35
N GLN A 471 2.94 -38.01 -25.37
CA GLN A 471 3.51 -38.59 -24.16
C GLN A 471 4.26 -37.55 -23.32
N SER A 472 5.11 -36.73 -23.94
CA SER A 472 5.84 -35.66 -23.25
C SER A 472 4.93 -34.59 -22.67
N GLU A 473 3.92 -34.12 -23.41
CA GLU A 473 2.96 -33.12 -22.92
C GLU A 473 2.13 -33.64 -21.75
N ALA A 474 1.63 -34.88 -21.86
CA ALA A 474 0.83 -35.49 -20.81
C ALA A 474 1.67 -35.75 -19.56
N HIS A 475 2.95 -36.11 -19.73
CA HIS A 475 3.89 -36.24 -18.63
C HIS A 475 4.16 -34.88 -17.96
N TYR A 476 4.35 -33.82 -18.75
CA TYR A 476 4.57 -32.48 -18.22
C TYR A 476 3.36 -31.96 -17.44
N ALA A 477 2.16 -32.11 -17.99
CA ALA A 477 0.92 -31.76 -17.30
C ALA A 477 0.73 -32.57 -16.01
N TYR A 478 1.14 -33.85 -16.01
CA TYR A 478 1.13 -34.68 -14.81
C TYR A 478 2.14 -34.21 -13.75
N GLU A 479 3.38 -33.91 -14.14
CA GLU A 479 4.42 -33.38 -13.24
C GLU A 479 4.03 -32.03 -12.62
N ARG A 480 3.37 -31.16 -13.40
CA ARG A 480 2.82 -29.88 -12.93
C ARG A 480 1.56 -30.01 -12.08
N GLN A 481 1.08 -31.24 -11.84
CA GLN A 481 -0.14 -31.53 -11.08
C GLN A 481 -1.39 -30.89 -11.67
N CYS A 482 -1.44 -30.69 -12.99
CA CYS A 482 -2.63 -30.19 -13.67
C CYS A 482 -3.82 -31.15 -13.52
N HIS A 483 -5.05 -30.62 -13.53
CA HIS A 483 -6.23 -31.48 -13.51
C HIS A 483 -6.48 -32.13 -14.88
N LEU A 484 -6.03 -33.38 -15.01
CA LEU A 484 -6.21 -34.17 -16.23
C LEU A 484 -7.64 -34.72 -16.32
N ILE A 485 -8.33 -34.49 -17.44
CA ILE A 485 -9.62 -35.10 -17.75
C ILE A 485 -9.44 -36.04 -18.96
N PRO A 486 -9.51 -37.37 -18.76
CA PRO A 486 -9.34 -38.33 -19.84
C PRO A 486 -10.59 -38.40 -20.74
N ILE A 487 -10.39 -38.20 -22.04
CA ILE A 487 -11.42 -38.28 -23.07
C ILE A 487 -11.14 -39.49 -23.96
N VAL A 488 -12.08 -40.41 -24.10
CA VAL A 488 -11.95 -41.55 -25.03
C VAL A 488 -12.43 -41.12 -26.42
N MET A 489 -11.54 -41.22 -27.41
CA MET A 489 -11.80 -40.76 -28.78
C MET A 489 -12.27 -41.88 -29.72
N LYS A 490 -11.99 -43.15 -29.39
CA LYS A 490 -12.27 -44.32 -30.25
C LYS A 490 -13.10 -45.37 -29.51
N GLN A 491 -14.01 -46.01 -30.24
CA GLN A 491 -14.89 -47.04 -29.66
C GLN A 491 -14.07 -48.22 -29.14
N ASN A 492 -14.41 -48.71 -27.95
CA ASN A 492 -13.72 -49.81 -27.25
C ASN A 492 -12.25 -49.56 -26.91
N TYR A 493 -11.75 -48.33 -27.00
CA TYR A 493 -10.40 -48.01 -26.57
C TYR A 493 -10.25 -48.14 -25.06
N ARG A 494 -9.14 -48.72 -24.60
CA ARG A 494 -8.79 -48.82 -23.18
C ARG A 494 -7.33 -48.40 -23.00
N PRO A 495 -7.06 -47.39 -22.14
CA PRO A 495 -5.70 -46.97 -21.89
C PRO A 495 -4.94 -48.06 -21.11
N ASP A 496 -3.69 -48.27 -21.49
CA ASP A 496 -2.77 -49.25 -20.92
C ASP A 496 -1.33 -48.69 -20.94
N GLY A 497 -0.39 -49.39 -20.29
CA GLY A 497 1.01 -48.94 -20.17
C GLY A 497 1.13 -47.57 -19.48
N TRP A 498 1.97 -46.69 -20.04
CA TRP A 498 2.23 -45.35 -19.47
C TRP A 498 0.95 -44.50 -19.34
N LEU A 499 0.07 -44.57 -20.34
CA LEU A 499 -1.17 -43.80 -20.36
C LEU A 499 -2.15 -44.32 -19.31
N GLY A 500 -2.27 -45.65 -19.19
CA GLY A 500 -3.11 -46.29 -18.16
C GLY A 500 -2.69 -45.92 -16.73
N ILE A 501 -1.39 -45.80 -16.46
CA ILE A 501 -0.88 -45.33 -15.16
C ILE A 501 -1.29 -43.88 -14.91
N MET A 502 -1.10 -43.00 -15.90
CA MET A 502 -1.35 -41.57 -15.80
C MET A 502 -2.82 -41.22 -15.58
N VAL A 503 -3.73 -41.95 -16.24
CA VAL A 503 -5.17 -41.74 -16.13
C VAL A 503 -5.84 -42.66 -15.09
N SER A 504 -5.06 -43.40 -14.31
CA SER A 504 -5.59 -44.29 -13.27
C SER A 504 -6.35 -43.49 -12.20
N GLY A 505 -7.51 -44.00 -11.77
CA GLY A 505 -8.36 -43.36 -10.77
C GLY A 505 -9.13 -42.12 -11.25
N LYS A 506 -9.03 -41.75 -12.53
CA LYS A 506 -9.74 -40.60 -13.11
C LYS A 506 -11.02 -41.03 -13.83
N ILE A 507 -11.98 -40.11 -13.95
CA ILE A 507 -13.27 -40.37 -14.61
C ILE A 507 -13.14 -40.13 -16.11
N TYR A 508 -13.49 -41.14 -16.91
CA TYR A 508 -13.38 -41.06 -18.37
C TYR A 508 -14.68 -40.53 -19.00
N VAL A 509 -14.52 -39.66 -19.97
CA VAL A 509 -15.60 -39.20 -20.85
C VAL A 509 -15.49 -39.93 -22.18
N ASP A 510 -16.43 -40.82 -22.45
CA ASP A 510 -16.42 -41.68 -23.64
C ASP A 510 -17.38 -41.17 -24.71
N PHE A 511 -16.84 -40.39 -25.66
CA PHE A 511 -17.61 -39.77 -26.73
C PHE A 511 -18.21 -40.79 -27.71
N PRO A 512 -17.46 -41.79 -28.21
CA PRO A 512 -18.01 -42.85 -29.06
C PRO A 512 -19.15 -43.64 -28.41
N LYS A 513 -19.07 -43.90 -27.10
CA LYS A 513 -20.09 -44.68 -26.39
C LYS A 513 -21.35 -43.88 -26.07
N LEU A 514 -21.22 -42.60 -25.68
CA LEU A 514 -22.34 -41.79 -25.20
C LEU A 514 -23.00 -40.94 -26.30
N GLY A 515 -22.32 -40.71 -27.42
CA GLY A 515 -22.70 -39.69 -28.38
C GLY A 515 -22.30 -38.27 -27.92
N PHE A 516 -22.18 -37.33 -28.86
CA PHE A 516 -21.53 -36.04 -28.61
C PHE A 516 -22.17 -35.23 -27.49
N ASP A 517 -23.49 -35.00 -27.53
CA ASP A 517 -24.16 -34.10 -26.56
C ASP A 517 -24.14 -34.67 -25.14
N GLN A 518 -24.39 -35.98 -24.98
CA GLN A 518 -24.36 -36.62 -23.65
C GLN A 518 -22.94 -36.71 -23.10
N ALA A 519 -21.96 -37.02 -23.95
CA ALA A 519 -20.55 -37.02 -23.56
C ALA A 519 -20.09 -35.62 -23.14
N TYR A 520 -20.47 -34.60 -23.91
CA TYR A 520 -20.14 -33.20 -23.60
C TYR A 520 -20.80 -32.73 -22.29
N LEU A 521 -22.05 -33.10 -22.04
CA LEU A 521 -22.68 -32.82 -20.75
C LEU A 521 -21.95 -33.50 -19.59
N LYS A 522 -21.50 -34.75 -19.78
CA LYS A 522 -20.68 -35.46 -18.81
C LYS A 522 -19.33 -34.78 -18.58
N LEU A 523 -18.71 -34.27 -19.64
CA LEU A 523 -17.47 -33.48 -19.57
C LEU A 523 -17.67 -32.24 -18.70
N LYS A 524 -18.74 -31.48 -18.94
CA LYS A 524 -19.10 -30.29 -18.16
C LYS A 524 -19.33 -30.62 -16.68
N ASN A 525 -20.06 -31.69 -16.41
CA ASN A 525 -20.29 -32.15 -15.04
C ASN A 525 -18.99 -32.53 -14.30
N GLU A 526 -17.98 -33.02 -15.01
CA GLU A 526 -16.68 -33.33 -14.41
C GLU A 526 -15.87 -32.06 -14.12
N ILE A 527 -15.89 -31.09 -15.04
CA ILE A 527 -15.32 -29.75 -14.84
C ILE A 527 -15.95 -29.08 -13.60
N ASP A 528 -17.28 -29.08 -13.52
CA ASP A 528 -18.01 -28.47 -12.40
C ASP A 528 -17.74 -29.18 -11.08
N ARG A 529 -17.69 -30.51 -11.09
CA ARG A 529 -17.36 -31.31 -9.91
C ARG A 529 -15.97 -30.99 -9.36
N HIS A 530 -14.98 -30.88 -10.25
CA HIS A 530 -13.63 -30.53 -9.83
C HIS A 530 -13.58 -29.16 -9.16
N ARG A 531 -14.23 -28.15 -9.75
CA ARG A 531 -14.33 -26.80 -9.19
C ARG A 531 -15.00 -26.81 -7.81
N MET A 532 -16.08 -27.56 -7.64
CA MET A 532 -16.75 -27.70 -6.33
C MET A 532 -15.84 -28.31 -5.27
N ASN A 533 -15.10 -29.37 -5.62
CA ASN A 533 -14.17 -30.02 -4.70
C ASN A 533 -12.99 -29.11 -4.31
N LEU A 534 -12.50 -28.28 -5.24
CA LEU A 534 -11.45 -27.29 -4.96
C LEU A 534 -11.95 -26.22 -3.96
N ASN A 535 -13.18 -25.74 -4.15
CA ASN A 535 -13.79 -24.76 -3.24
C ASN A 535 -14.03 -25.34 -1.84
N LEU A 536 -14.37 -26.64 -1.75
CA LEU A 536 -14.53 -27.34 -0.47
C LEU A 536 -13.19 -27.56 0.24
N SER A 537 -12.14 -27.99 -0.47
CA SER A 537 -10.83 -28.22 0.12
C SER A 537 -10.18 -26.94 0.66
N ILE A 538 -10.36 -25.80 -0.03
CA ILE A 538 -9.97 -24.47 0.45
C ILE A 538 -10.68 -24.15 1.78
N ARG A 539 -12.00 -24.34 1.84
CA ARG A 539 -12.79 -24.10 3.07
C ARG A 539 -12.41 -25.00 4.25
N THR A 540 -12.09 -26.27 3.99
CA THR A 540 -11.69 -27.22 5.05
C THR A 540 -10.27 -26.94 5.58
N GLN A 541 -9.35 -26.49 4.71
CA GLN A 541 -8.03 -26.04 5.15
C GLN A 541 -8.10 -24.77 6.00
N GLU A 542 -9.04 -23.86 5.69
CA GLU A 542 -9.32 -22.67 6.51
C GLU A 542 -9.91 -23.05 7.89
N GLN A 543 -10.83 -24.01 7.96
CA GLN A 543 -11.40 -24.49 9.23
C GLN A 543 -10.38 -25.18 10.12
N HIS A 544 -9.53 -26.07 9.57
CA HIS A 544 -8.48 -26.73 10.38
C HIS A 544 -7.40 -25.76 10.87
N ARG A 545 -7.09 -24.71 10.11
CA ARG A 545 -6.16 -23.64 10.55
C ARG A 545 -6.78 -22.81 11.69
N TYR A 546 -8.10 -22.63 11.69
CA TYR A 546 -8.83 -21.94 12.76
C TYR A 546 -8.88 -22.79 14.04
N GLU A 547 -9.22 -24.08 13.95
CA GLU A 547 -9.32 -24.98 15.10
C GLU A 547 -7.98 -25.22 15.83
N SER A 548 -6.89 -25.30 15.06
CA SER A 548 -5.52 -25.40 15.59
C SER A 548 -5.06 -24.12 16.30
N SER A 549 -5.69 -22.98 16.01
CA SER A 549 -5.38 -21.69 16.65
C SER A 549 -6.15 -21.51 17.97
N THR A 550 -7.35 -22.08 18.09
CA THR A 550 -8.19 -22.01 19.31
C THR A 550 -7.75 -22.96 20.43
N THR A 551 -7.09 -24.08 20.12
CA THR A 551 -6.71 -25.10 21.13
C THR A 551 -5.54 -24.67 22.01
N VAL A 552 -4.75 -23.66 21.61
CA VAL A 552 -3.64 -23.12 22.43
C VAL A 552 -4.14 -22.13 23.50
N THR A 553 -5.33 -21.58 23.35
CA THR A 553 -5.89 -20.54 24.25
C THR A 553 -6.73 -21.07 25.42
N SER A 554 -7.08 -22.35 25.48
CA SER A 554 -8.01 -22.88 26.51
C SER A 554 -7.36 -23.52 27.74
N GLU A 555 -6.03 -23.59 27.84
CA GLU A 555 -5.35 -24.25 29.00
C GLU A 555 -4.71 -23.30 30.03
N ARG A 556 -4.97 -22.00 29.96
CA ARG A 556 -4.62 -21.09 31.06
C ARG A 556 -5.79 -20.21 31.43
N THR A 557 -6.39 -20.52 32.58
CA THR A 557 -6.90 -19.60 33.63
C THR A 557 -8.25 -20.08 34.19
N ILE A 558 -8.21 -20.89 35.25
CA ILE A 558 -9.18 -20.80 36.36
C ILE A 558 -8.42 -21.10 37.65
N GLU A 559 -7.90 -20.07 38.32
CA GLU A 559 -7.81 -20.06 39.78
C GLU A 559 -8.22 -18.67 40.28
N THR A 560 -9.39 -18.66 40.91
CA THR A 560 -10.05 -17.51 41.52
C THR A 560 -9.43 -17.22 42.88
N ILE A 561 -9.08 -15.96 43.12
CA ILE A 561 -8.53 -15.45 44.39
C ILE A 561 -9.62 -15.39 45.46
N THR A 562 -9.36 -15.97 46.64
CA THR A 562 -10.00 -15.53 47.90
C THR A 562 -8.94 -15.34 48.99
N ASN A 563 -8.98 -14.16 49.60
CA ASN A 563 -8.11 -13.62 50.64
C ASN A 563 -8.12 -14.44 51.95
N GLN A 564 -6.96 -14.55 52.63
CA GLN A 564 -6.61 -13.86 53.90
C GLN A 564 -5.39 -14.51 54.62
N PRO A 565 -4.76 -13.81 55.60
CA PRO A 565 -3.30 -13.71 55.71
C PRO A 565 -2.67 -14.54 56.85
N HIS A 566 -1.34 -14.40 56.95
CA HIS A 566 -0.43 -14.62 58.08
C HIS A 566 0.40 -15.92 58.16
N GLU A 567 1.65 -15.69 58.58
CA GLU A 567 2.67 -16.59 59.16
C GLU A 567 3.70 -17.27 58.23
N GLN A 568 4.91 -16.69 58.21
CA GLN A 568 6.19 -17.43 58.20
C GLN A 568 6.45 -17.97 59.62
N PRO A 569 7.30 -19.01 59.88
CA PRO A 569 8.54 -19.34 59.14
C PRO A 569 8.93 -20.85 59.08
N THR A 570 10.17 -21.10 58.62
CA THR A 570 11.09 -22.24 58.91
C THR A 570 11.17 -23.51 58.01
N THR A 571 12.21 -23.51 57.16
CA THR A 571 13.35 -24.47 57.06
C THR A 571 13.18 -26.01 56.90
N THR A 572 13.85 -26.49 55.83
CA THR A 572 14.62 -27.76 55.63
C THR A 572 13.89 -29.02 55.15
N LYS A 573 14.22 -29.52 53.94
CA LYS A 573 15.25 -30.58 53.74
C LYS A 573 15.39 -30.98 52.26
N TYR A 574 16.63 -30.89 51.79
CA TYR A 574 17.17 -31.61 50.65
C TYR A 574 17.18 -33.13 50.92
N VAL A 575 16.81 -33.94 49.93
CA VAL A 575 17.33 -35.31 49.75
C VAL A 575 17.54 -35.55 48.25
N THR A 576 18.80 -35.81 47.89
CA THR A 576 19.31 -36.25 46.58
C THR A 576 19.40 -37.79 46.52
N TYR A 577 19.74 -38.29 45.31
CA TYR A 577 20.14 -39.67 44.91
C TYR A 577 18.98 -40.56 44.40
N ALA A 578 19.08 -41.35 43.33
CA ALA A 578 20.20 -41.70 42.44
C ALA A 578 19.66 -42.33 41.13
N THR A 579 20.43 -42.20 40.07
CA THR A 579 20.44 -43.04 38.86
C THR A 579 20.91 -44.47 39.15
N ASN A 580 20.28 -45.48 38.53
CA ASN A 580 20.99 -46.59 37.89
C ASN A 580 20.08 -47.41 36.97
N CYS A 581 20.57 -47.59 35.72
CA CYS A 581 20.10 -48.55 34.73
C CYS A 581 20.42 -50.00 35.14
N GLN A 582 19.61 -50.96 34.68
CA GLN A 582 20.14 -52.17 34.06
C GLN A 582 19.13 -52.87 33.14
N THR A 583 19.66 -53.28 31.99
CA THR A 583 19.14 -53.95 30.80
C THR A 583 18.99 -55.47 30.95
N ALA A 584 18.12 -56.12 30.16
CA ALA A 584 18.48 -57.32 29.36
C ALA A 584 17.35 -57.92 28.47
N SER A 585 17.79 -58.36 27.27
CA SER A 585 17.28 -59.45 26.40
C SER A 585 16.13 -59.12 25.42
N LYS A 586 16.15 -59.50 24.13
CA LYS A 586 16.70 -60.72 23.50
C LYS A 586 16.85 -60.59 21.96
N ARG A 587 17.96 -61.18 21.48
CA ARG A 587 18.35 -61.74 20.16
C ARG A 587 18.47 -60.83 18.94
#